data_AF-A0A844HS29-F1
#
_entry.id   AF-A0A844HS29-F1
#
_cell.length_a   1.000
_cell.length_b   1.000
_cell.length_c   1.000
_cell.angle_alpha   90.00
_cell.angle_beta   90.00
_cell.angle_gamma   90.00
#
_symmetry.space_group_name_H-M   'P 1'
#
loop_
_entity.id
_entity.type
_entity.pdbx_description
1 polymer ?
#
loop_
_entity_poly.entity_id
_entity_poly.type
_entity_poly.pdbx_seq_one_letter_code
_entity_poly.pdbx_strand_id
1 'polypeptide(L)'
;MFCYQTSRISVNTSQPDFTFDPLKCDAVKSYMTHYQNLLTLTFFADNGTIPEKVQAKQELEICRRKMAYWRRQPHFCQDAANRQIQSLKRQGA
;
A
#
# COMPACT_ATOMS: atom_id res chain seq x y z
N MET A 1 -5.37 -0.84 -11.30
CA MET A 1 -4.34 -0.26 -12.17
C MET A 1 -3.16 0.15 -11.30
N PHE A 2 -2.09 -0.65 -11.29
CA PHE A 2 -0.77 -0.24 -10.80
C PHE A 2 0.26 -0.86 -11.73
N CYS A 3 0.41 -0.22 -12.89
CA CYS A 3 1.43 -0.53 -13.89
C CYS A 3 2.60 0.42 -13.67
N TYR A 4 3.72 -0.06 -13.13
CA TYR A 4 5.00 0.60 -13.38
C TYR A 4 5.57 0.01 -14.65
N GLN A 5 5.06 0.51 -15.76
CA GLN A 5 5.74 0.36 -17.04
C GLN A 5 7.04 1.14 -16.90
N THR A 6 8.18 0.44 -16.91
CA THR A 6 9.53 1.03 -16.97
C THR A 6 9.72 1.71 -18.32
N SER A 7 9.04 2.83 -18.51
CA SER A 7 9.29 3.75 -19.60
C SER A 7 10.48 4.61 -19.17
N ARG A 8 11.59 4.51 -19.90
CA ARG A 8 12.76 5.39 -19.74
C ARG A 8 12.30 6.84 -19.77
N ILE A 9 12.39 7.54 -18.63
CA ILE A 9 11.94 8.92 -18.50
C ILE A 9 13.06 9.84 -19.00
N SER A 10 12.83 10.55 -20.11
CA SER A 10 13.56 11.79 -20.39
C SER A 10 13.01 12.85 -19.44
N VAL A 11 13.89 13.43 -18.64
CA VAL A 11 13.50 14.34 -17.56
C VAL A 11 13.26 15.72 -18.16
N ASN A 12 11.99 16.09 -18.37
CA ASN A 12 11.61 17.47 -18.65
C ASN A 12 11.04 18.06 -17.35
N THR A 13 11.87 18.88 -16.69
CA THR A 13 11.66 19.46 -15.36
C THR A 13 10.69 20.64 -15.41
N SER A 14 9.41 20.35 -15.20
CA SER A 14 8.41 21.32 -14.76
C SER A 14 7.21 20.58 -14.15
N GLN A 15 7.47 19.75 -13.15
CA GLN A 15 6.40 19.20 -12.29
C GLN A 15 6.29 20.08 -11.03
N PRO A 16 5.07 20.46 -10.62
CA PRO A 16 4.87 21.21 -9.39
C PRO A 16 5.44 20.42 -8.20
N ASP A 17 6.10 21.13 -7.29
CA ASP A 17 6.76 20.55 -6.14
C ASP A 17 5.72 19.93 -5.19
N PHE A 18 5.41 18.65 -5.39
CA PHE A 18 4.42 17.93 -4.61
C PHE A 18 5.05 17.59 -3.25
N THR A 19 5.10 18.59 -2.37
CA THR A 19 5.61 18.41 -1.00
C THR A 19 4.59 17.58 -0.23
N PHE A 20 4.83 16.27 -0.15
CA PHE A 20 4.03 15.37 0.66
C PHE A 20 4.36 15.58 2.14
N ASP A 21 3.37 16.03 2.92
CA ASP A 21 3.48 16.18 4.37
C ASP A 21 2.80 14.99 5.08
N PRO A 22 3.58 14.04 5.64
CA PRO A 22 3.04 12.85 6.30
C PRO A 22 2.27 13.17 7.59
N LEU A 23 2.52 14.32 8.22
CA LEU A 23 1.89 14.71 9.49
C LEU A 23 0.44 15.16 9.28
N LYS A 24 0.12 15.66 8.09
CA LYS A 24 -1.23 16.08 7.71
C LYS A 24 -2.12 14.91 7.26
N CYS A 25 -1.54 13.71 7.13
CA CYS A 25 -2.23 12.51 6.69
C CYS A 25 -2.62 11.62 7.87
N ASP A 26 -3.82 11.04 7.82
CA ASP A 26 -4.24 10.02 8.79
C ASP A 26 -3.45 8.72 8.56
N ALA A 27 -2.48 8.47 9.45
CA ALA A 27 -1.59 7.33 9.37
C ALA A 27 -2.34 5.98 9.47
N VAL A 28 -3.43 5.91 10.23
CA VAL A 28 -4.24 4.68 10.37
C VAL A 28 -4.98 4.40 9.07
N LYS A 29 -5.58 5.43 8.47
CA LYS A 29 -6.27 5.30 7.18
C LYS A 29 -5.31 4.87 6.06
N SER A 30 -4.14 5.50 5.97
CA SER A 30 -3.13 5.14 4.97
C SER A 30 -2.57 3.73 5.19
N TYR A 31 -2.33 3.34 6.45
CA TYR A 31 -1.97 1.96 6.79
C TYR A 31 -3.03 0.96 6.31
N MET A 32 -4.32 1.29 6.49
CA MET A 32 -5.43 0.43 6.09
C MET A 32 -5.57 0.26 4.58
N THR A 33 -5.37 1.34 3.82
CA THR A 33 -5.33 1.24 2.36
C THR A 33 -4.25 0.26 1.90
N HIS A 34 -3.05 0.32 2.49
CA HIS A 34 -1.98 -0.62 2.15
C HIS A 34 -2.25 -2.04 2.64
N TYR A 35 -2.92 -2.20 3.77
CA TYR A 35 -3.35 -3.52 4.26
C TYR A 35 -4.38 -4.17 3.32
N GLN A 36 -5.37 -3.41 2.85
CA GLN A 36 -6.34 -3.89 1.85
C GLN A 36 -5.63 -4.29 0.55
N ASN A 37 -4.72 -3.46 0.05
CA ASN A 37 -3.92 -3.80 -1.12
C ASN A 37 -3.11 -5.08 -0.91
N LEU A 38 -2.54 -5.29 0.29
CA LEU A 38 -1.82 -6.52 0.61
C LEU A 38 -2.72 -7.75 0.51
N LEU A 39 -3.97 -7.69 0.99
CA LEU A 39 -4.92 -8.79 0.84
C LEU A 39 -5.22 -9.09 -0.63
N THR A 40 -5.52 -8.05 -1.42
CA THR A 40 -5.77 -8.18 -2.86
C THR A 40 -4.58 -8.75 -3.61
N LEU A 41 -3.37 -8.27 -3.33
CA LEU A 41 -2.15 -8.76 -3.97
C LEU A 41 -1.81 -10.19 -3.56
N THR A 42 -2.14 -10.59 -2.32
CA THR A 42 -1.98 -11.98 -1.87
C THR A 42 -2.90 -12.89 -2.68
N PHE A 43 -4.15 -12.48 -2.90
CA PHE A 43 -5.07 -13.23 -3.77
C PHE A 43 -4.52 -13.42 -5.19
N PHE A 44 -3.95 -12.37 -5.80
CA PHE A 44 -3.32 -12.47 -7.12
C PHE A 44 -2.02 -13.29 -7.11
N ALA A 45 -1.24 -13.22 -6.04
CA ALA A 45 -0.01 -14.00 -5.90
C ALA A 45 -0.29 -15.51 -5.82
N ASP A 46 -1.44 -15.89 -5.27
CA ASP A 46 -1.85 -17.30 -5.15
C ASP A 46 -2.59 -17.78 -6.41
N ASN A 47 -3.53 -16.97 -6.92
CA ASN A 47 -4.49 -17.40 -7.96
C ASN A 47 -4.23 -16.82 -9.37
N GLY A 48 -3.34 -15.85 -9.52
CA GLY A 48 -3.08 -15.17 -10.80
C GLY A 48 -2.26 -15.99 -11.80
N THR A 49 -2.13 -15.45 -13.02
CA THR A 49 -1.22 -15.93 -14.06
C THR A 49 0.25 -15.72 -13.66
N ILE A 50 1.19 -16.42 -14.31
CA ILE A 50 2.64 -16.27 -14.03
C ILE A 50 3.11 -14.80 -14.01
N PRO A 51 2.80 -13.93 -15.00
CA PRO A 51 3.21 -12.54 -14.95
C PRO A 51 2.57 -11.76 -13.79
N GLU A 52 1.28 -11.99 -13.51
CA GLU A 52 0.58 -11.35 -12.38
C GLU A 52 1.17 -11.77 -11.04
N LYS A 53 1.57 -13.04 -10.90
CA LYS A 53 2.22 -13.56 -9.70
C LYS A 53 3.56 -12.89 -9.44
N VAL A 54 4.37 -12.68 -10.48
CA VAL A 54 5.66 -11.99 -10.37
C VAL A 54 5.45 -10.53 -9.95
N GLN A 55 4.51 -9.83 -10.59
CA GLN A 55 4.19 -8.44 -10.25
C GLN A 55 3.61 -8.31 -8.83
N ALA A 56 2.67 -9.19 -8.47
CA ALA A 56 2.06 -9.20 -7.14
C ALA A 56 3.10 -9.43 -6.05
N LYS A 57 4.08 -10.32 -6.25
CA LYS A 57 5.17 -10.54 -5.30
C LYS A 57 6.03 -9.30 -5.09
N GLN A 58 6.33 -8.54 -6.15
CA GLN A 58 7.08 -7.30 -6.05
C GLN A 58 6.29 -6.23 -5.28
N GLU A 59 5.00 -6.06 -5.61
CA GLU A 59 4.16 -5.05 -4.96
C GLU A 59 3.83 -5.42 -3.50
N LEU A 60 3.77 -6.71 -3.16
CA LEU A 60 3.60 -7.17 -1.77
C LEU A 60 4.72 -6.66 -0.87
N GLU A 61 5.97 -6.69 -1.34
CA GLU A 61 7.10 -6.17 -0.57
C GLU A 61 6.98 -4.66 -0.36
N ILE A 62 6.58 -3.92 -1.40
CA ILE A 62 6.36 -2.48 -1.34
C ILE A 62 5.24 -2.14 -0.34
N CYS A 63 4.12 -2.88 -0.37
CA CYS A 63 3.02 -2.70 0.58
C CYS A 63 3.47 -2.93 2.02
N ARG A 64 4.28 -3.96 2.29
CA ARG A 64 4.84 -4.21 3.63
C ARG A 64 5.73 -3.06 4.12
N ARG A 65 6.58 -2.53 3.23
CA ARG A 65 7.44 -1.36 3.55
C ARG A 65 6.60 -0.11 3.85
N LYS A 66 5.56 0.16 3.05
CA LYS A 66 4.62 1.28 3.26
C LYS A 66 3.86 1.14 4.58
N MET A 67 3.34 -0.06 4.89
CA MET A 67 2.71 -0.34 6.19
C MET A 67 3.66 -0.11 7.36
N ALA A 68 4.90 -0.59 7.25
CA ALA A 68 5.92 -0.39 8.30
C ALA A 68 6.26 1.10 8.50
N TYR A 69 6.29 1.88 7.42
CA TYR A 69 6.47 3.34 7.48
C TYR A 69 5.33 4.03 8.23
N TRP A 70 4.08 3.73 7.87
CA TRP A 70 2.90 4.34 8.51
C TRP A 70 2.77 3.95 9.98
N ARG A 71 3.16 2.71 10.34
CA ARG A 71 3.18 2.24 11.72
C ARG A 71 4.14 3.03 12.62
N ARG A 72 5.16 3.67 12.05
CA ARG A 72 6.17 4.46 12.79
C ARG A 72 5.77 5.93 12.95
N GLN A 73 4.65 6.37 12.39
CA GLN A 73 4.23 7.76 12.48
C GLN A 73 3.72 8.09 13.90
N PRO A 74 3.97 9.31 14.41
CA PRO A 74 3.62 9.69 15.78
C PRO A 74 2.11 9.65 16.06
N HIS A 75 1.29 9.89 15.04
CA HIS A 75 -0.17 9.88 15.07
C HIS A 75 -0.78 8.52 14.69
N PHE A 76 0.02 7.46 14.60
CA PHE A 76 -0.49 6.12 14.34
C PHE A 76 -1.03 5.46 15.61
N CYS A 77 -2.33 5.19 15.63
CA CYS A 77 -2.98 4.45 16.73
C CYS A 77 -3.11 2.96 16.37
N GLN A 78 -2.32 2.12 17.05
CA GLN A 78 -2.33 0.67 16.84
C GLN A 78 -3.68 0.02 17.19
N ASP A 79 -4.38 0.49 18.22
CA ASP A 79 -5.70 -0.03 18.60
C ASP A 79 -6.77 0.27 17.56
N ALA A 80 -6.78 1.50 17.02
CA ALA A 80 -7.67 1.87 15.93
C ALA A 80 -7.42 1.02 14.69
N ALA A 81 -6.14 0.74 14.39
CA ALA A 81 -5.78 -0.16 13.30
C ALA A 81 -6.27 -1.60 13.58
N ASN A 82 -6.06 -2.14 14.77
CA ASN A 82 -6.49 -3.50 15.09
C ASN A 82 -8.02 -3.67 14.98
N ARG A 83 -8.80 -2.67 15.43
CA ARG A 83 -10.27 -2.69 15.29
C ARG A 83 -10.72 -2.76 13.84
N GLN A 84 -10.09 -1.97 12.96
CA GLN A 84 -10.39 -1.97 11.53
C GLN A 84 -9.97 -3.27 10.83
N ILE A 85 -8.84 -3.88 11.24
CA ILE A 85 -8.46 -5.22 10.75
C ILE A 85 -9.52 -6.25 11.16
N GLN A 86 -10.00 -6.20 12.40
CA GLN A 86 -11.02 -7.13 12.89
C GLN A 86 -12.34 -6.96 12.14
N SER A 87 -12.78 -5.72 11.85
CA SER A 87 -13.97 -5.50 11.04
C SER A 87 -13.82 -6.03 9.61
N LEU A 88 -12.65 -5.84 8.99
CA LEU A 88 -12.37 -6.36 7.65
C LEU A 88 -12.38 -7.90 7.64
N LYS A 89 -11.78 -8.55 8.64
CA LYS A 89 -11.81 -10.02 8.77
C LYS A 89 -13.23 -10.56 8.92
N ARG A 90 -14.12 -9.85 9.61
CA ARG A 90 -15.53 -10.24 9.76
C ARG A 90 -16.34 -10.08 8.47
N GLN A 91 -15.91 -9.20 7.56
CA GLN A 91 -16.59 -8.98 6.28
C GLN A 91 -16.12 -9.94 5.18
N GLY A 92 -14.95 -10.58 5.35
CA GLY A 92 -14.37 -11.53 4.41
C GLY A 92 -14.44 -13.00 4.84
N ALA A 93 -15.28 -13.33 5.84
CA ALA A 93 -15.67 -14.69 6.22
C ALA A 93 -17.14 -14.91 5.83
#